data_AF-A0A534SGN8-F1
#
_entry.id   AF-A0A534SGN8-F1
#
_cell.length_a   1.000
_cell.length_b   1.000
_cell.length_c   1.000
_cell.angle_alpha   90.00
_cell.angle_beta   90.00
_cell.angle_gamma   90.00
#
_symmetry.space_group_name_H-M   'P 1'
#
loop_
_entity.id
_entity.type
_entity.pdbx_description
1 polymer ?
#
loop_
_entity_poly.entity_id
_entity_poly.type
_entity_poly.pdbx_seq_one_letter_code
_entity_poly.pdbx_strand_id
1 'polypeptide(L)'
;MLSVTVRELLEASAPGLGLKLAAGGRGLQRPIALPRLQQPGLALAGFLPQLHPDRIQVLGNSEVSYLGTLGPERARQAVATVAAAGVACFVVTNGTPPPAPLVQAAEAADVPVLTTALRTSDFIRAAATWLEEELAPETQLHADLVEVHGLGTLILGKSGIGKSEAALELVTRGHRLVADDVVIVRRISPTVLRGRSAERLAHHLEIRGLGIIDVEALFGTLATLDERQLDLVVELVEWADTVDRLGLVEDRHPLLEVELPLVRIPVRPGRSMAMLIETAARNHLLRRRGRHSALEFTRRIDRDAAGGHRPS
;
A
#
# COMPACT_ATOMS: atom_id res chain seq x y z
N MET A 1 -4.72 -13.58 10.42
CA MET A 1 -4.74 -12.13 10.11
C MET A 1 -3.34 -11.61 10.32
N LEU A 2 -2.88 -10.69 9.47
CA LEU A 2 -1.63 -9.96 9.74
C LEU A 2 -1.79 -9.18 11.06
N SER A 3 -0.78 -9.21 11.90
CA SER A 3 -0.74 -8.48 13.17
C SER A 3 0.68 -8.10 13.50
N VAL A 4 0.85 -6.96 14.16
CA VAL A 4 2.12 -6.55 14.77
C VAL A 4 2.00 -6.64 16.29
N THR A 5 3.11 -6.83 16.98
CA THR A 5 3.20 -6.88 18.42
C THR A 5 3.43 -5.48 19.00
N VAL A 6 3.08 -5.30 20.28
CA VAL A 6 3.44 -4.06 21.00
C VAL A 6 4.96 -3.86 21.07
N ARG A 7 5.73 -4.95 21.07
CA ARG A 7 7.20 -4.91 20.95
C ARG A 7 7.64 -4.27 19.63
N GLU A 8 7.11 -4.73 18.51
CA GLU A 8 7.44 -4.15 17.19
C GLU A 8 7.02 -2.68 17.13
N LEU A 9 5.86 -2.32 17.67
CA LEU A 9 5.47 -0.92 17.82
C LEU A 9 6.50 -0.14 18.65
N LEU A 10 7.02 -0.68 19.75
CA LEU A 10 7.99 0.00 20.60
C LEU A 10 9.38 0.15 19.95
N GLU A 11 9.83 -0.88 19.22
CA GLU A 11 11.20 -0.99 18.68
C GLU A 11 11.31 -0.41 17.26
N ALA A 12 10.41 -0.78 16.35
CA ALA A 12 10.49 -0.45 14.92
C ALA A 12 10.06 1.00 14.62
N SER A 13 9.19 1.57 15.44
CA SER A 13 8.69 2.94 15.25
C SER A 13 9.57 4.02 15.91
N ALA A 14 10.66 3.61 16.58
CA ALA A 14 11.33 4.37 17.63
C ALA A 14 11.88 5.75 17.24
N PRO A 15 12.41 6.01 16.02
CA PRO A 15 12.85 7.36 15.68
C PRO A 15 11.66 8.34 15.48
N GLY A 16 10.52 7.85 14.99
CA GLY A 16 9.38 8.67 14.60
C GLY A 16 8.32 8.85 15.69
N LEU A 17 7.99 7.79 16.43
CA LEU A 17 6.92 7.82 17.45
C LEU A 17 7.41 8.17 18.86
N GLY A 18 8.72 8.04 19.12
CA GLY A 18 9.33 8.41 20.40
C GLY A 18 8.74 7.67 21.62
N LEU A 19 8.38 6.40 21.43
CA LEU A 19 7.71 5.59 22.45
C LEU A 19 8.68 5.12 23.53
N LYS A 20 8.20 5.11 24.78
CA LYS A 20 8.91 4.54 25.94
C LYS A 20 7.97 3.69 26.77
N LEU A 21 8.42 2.51 27.17
CA LEU A 21 7.70 1.65 28.10
C LEU A 21 7.70 2.28 29.50
N ALA A 22 6.51 2.38 30.11
CA ALA A 22 6.33 2.85 31.47
C ALA A 22 5.83 1.75 32.43
N ALA A 23 5.07 0.76 31.93
CA ALA A 23 4.52 -0.33 32.72
C ALA A 23 4.11 -1.52 31.84
N GLY A 24 3.84 -2.69 32.45
CA GLY A 24 3.20 -3.84 31.82
C GLY A 24 4.07 -4.57 30.81
N GLY A 25 5.40 -4.55 31.01
CA GLY A 25 6.38 -5.06 30.05
C GLY A 25 6.24 -6.55 29.69
N ARG A 26 5.57 -7.35 30.55
CA ARG A 26 5.26 -8.75 30.27
C ARG A 26 4.28 -8.92 29.10
N GLY A 27 3.46 -7.91 28.83
CA GLY A 27 2.48 -7.91 27.75
C GLY A 27 2.99 -7.44 26.39
N LEU A 28 4.30 -7.27 26.19
CA LEU A 28 4.82 -6.73 24.93
C LEU A 28 4.52 -7.60 23.69
N GLN A 29 4.19 -8.88 23.87
CA GLN A 29 3.83 -9.80 22.79
C GLN A 29 2.34 -9.74 22.39
N ARG A 30 1.55 -8.85 23.00
CA ARG A 30 0.13 -8.69 22.65
C ARG A 30 -0.01 -8.21 21.20
N PRO A 31 -0.97 -8.74 20.43
CA PRO A 31 -1.14 -8.39 19.03
C PRO A 31 -1.94 -7.09 18.85
N ILE A 32 -1.61 -6.35 17.80
CA ILE A 32 -2.33 -5.22 17.24
C ILE A 32 -2.69 -5.63 15.80
N ALA A 33 -3.99 -5.75 15.53
CA ALA A 33 -4.47 -6.28 14.25
C ALA A 33 -5.23 -5.25 13.41
N LEU A 34 -5.46 -4.04 13.94
CA LEU A 34 -6.19 -2.99 13.26
C LEU A 34 -5.35 -1.71 13.14
N PRO A 35 -5.25 -1.10 11.95
CA PRO A 35 -4.53 0.15 11.72
C PRO A 35 -5.36 1.36 12.15
N ARG A 36 -5.99 1.28 13.33
CA ARG A 36 -6.79 2.36 13.92
C ARG A 36 -6.51 2.42 15.41
N LEU A 37 -6.39 3.64 15.91
CA LEU A 37 -6.24 3.92 17.32
C LEU A 37 -7.60 4.31 17.91
N GLN A 38 -7.74 4.16 19.21
CA GLN A 38 -8.97 4.47 19.94
C GLN A 38 -8.66 5.31 21.17
N GLN A 39 -9.41 6.38 21.39
CA GLN A 39 -9.44 7.09 22.65
C GLN A 39 -10.53 6.50 23.55
N PRO A 40 -10.19 5.86 24.68
CA PRO A 40 -11.14 5.05 25.46
C PRO A 40 -11.99 5.86 26.44
N GLY A 41 -12.31 7.13 26.18
CA GLY A 41 -13.02 8.01 27.13
C GLY A 41 -14.35 7.42 27.66
N LEU A 42 -15.21 6.91 26.77
CA LEU A 42 -16.46 6.25 27.15
C LEU A 42 -16.23 4.92 27.88
N ALA A 43 -15.20 4.16 27.49
CA ALA A 43 -14.87 2.89 28.12
C ALA A 43 -14.38 3.10 29.56
N LEU A 44 -13.57 4.15 29.80
CA LEU A 44 -13.17 4.60 31.13
C LEU A 44 -14.36 5.11 31.96
N ALA A 45 -15.44 5.55 31.32
CA ALA A 45 -16.71 5.89 31.97
C ALA A 45 -17.64 4.68 32.19
N GLY A 46 -17.23 3.47 31.79
CA GLY A 46 -17.97 2.22 32.01
C GLY A 46 -18.77 1.73 30.78
N PHE A 47 -18.73 2.43 29.65
CA PHE A 47 -19.40 2.00 28.42
C PHE A 47 -18.45 1.22 27.50
N LEU A 48 -18.39 -0.09 27.71
CA LEU A 48 -17.52 -1.02 26.96
C LEU A 48 -18.00 -1.48 25.57
N PRO A 49 -19.29 -1.46 25.17
CA PRO A 49 -19.73 -2.04 23.89
C PRO A 49 -19.02 -1.51 22.63
N GLN A 50 -18.38 -0.35 22.69
CA GLN A 50 -17.62 0.25 21.58
C GLN A 50 -16.09 0.13 21.76
N LEU A 51 -15.61 -0.56 22.79
CA LEU A 51 -14.19 -0.80 23.00
C LEU A 51 -13.71 -1.87 22.01
N HIS A 52 -12.63 -1.56 21.29
CA HIS A 52 -11.99 -2.50 20.37
C HIS A 52 -10.62 -2.92 20.93
N PRO A 53 -10.50 -4.14 21.49
CA PRO A 53 -9.27 -4.60 22.14
C PRO A 53 -8.05 -4.63 21.20
N ASP A 54 -8.27 -4.88 19.92
CA ASP A 54 -7.21 -4.99 18.90
C ASP A 54 -6.64 -3.64 18.45
N ARG A 55 -7.10 -2.53 19.06
CA ARG A 55 -6.63 -1.16 18.79
C ARG A 55 -5.77 -0.67 19.94
N ILE A 56 -4.80 0.18 19.59
CA ILE A 56 -4.03 0.94 20.57
C ILE A 56 -4.97 1.91 21.30
N GLN A 57 -4.96 1.89 22.63
CA GLN A 57 -5.78 2.76 23.46
C GLN A 57 -4.99 4.02 23.84
N VAL A 58 -5.38 5.17 23.28
CA VAL A 58 -4.65 6.45 23.42
C VAL A 58 -5.28 7.28 24.53
N LEU A 59 -4.48 7.65 25.53
CA LEU A 59 -4.86 8.56 26.59
C LEU A 59 -4.20 9.91 26.33
N GLY A 60 -5.02 10.89 25.96
CA GLY A 60 -4.65 12.30 25.87
C GLY A 60 -5.04 13.05 27.15
N ASN A 61 -5.07 14.38 27.04
CA ASN A 61 -5.38 15.23 28.18
C ASN A 61 -6.79 15.00 28.74
N SER A 62 -7.77 14.71 27.87
CA SER A 62 -9.15 14.47 28.29
C SER A 62 -9.31 13.21 29.12
N GLU A 63 -8.71 12.09 28.69
CA GLU A 63 -8.77 10.81 29.42
C GLU A 63 -8.00 10.90 30.74
N VAL A 64 -6.80 11.49 30.72
CA VAL A 64 -5.99 11.69 31.93
C VAL A 64 -6.70 12.61 32.92
N SER A 65 -7.28 13.72 32.44
CA SER A 65 -8.05 14.64 33.28
C SER A 65 -9.28 13.97 33.88
N TYR A 66 -10.03 13.22 33.08
CA TYR A 66 -11.18 12.46 33.55
C TYR A 66 -10.79 11.48 34.68
N LEU A 67 -9.72 10.71 34.50
CA LEU A 67 -9.21 9.83 35.56
C LEU A 67 -8.84 10.60 36.84
N GLY A 68 -8.31 11.82 36.70
CA GLY A 68 -8.02 12.71 37.85
C GLY A 68 -9.27 13.21 38.59
N THR A 69 -10.44 13.22 37.94
CA THR A 69 -11.72 13.54 38.62
C THR A 69 -12.27 12.35 39.42
N LEU A 70 -11.83 11.13 39.09
CA LEU A 70 -12.20 9.92 39.82
C LEU A 70 -11.25 9.77 41.00
N GLY A 71 -11.78 9.58 42.22
CA GLY A 71 -10.94 9.19 43.36
C GLY A 71 -10.10 7.93 43.03
N PRO A 72 -8.92 7.73 43.66
CA PRO A 72 -7.91 6.75 43.21
C PRO A 72 -8.45 5.33 42.94
N GLU A 73 -9.31 4.81 43.81
CA GLU A 73 -9.89 3.48 43.64
C GLU A 73 -10.84 3.38 42.44
N ARG A 74 -11.66 4.42 42.19
CA ARG A 74 -12.57 4.44 41.03
C ARG A 74 -11.79 4.58 39.73
N ALA A 75 -10.74 5.41 39.71
CA ALA A 75 -9.85 5.53 38.55
C ALA A 75 -9.18 4.18 38.24
N ARG A 76 -8.68 3.48 39.28
CA ARG A 76 -8.04 2.17 39.13
C ARG A 76 -9.03 1.13 38.62
N GLN A 77 -10.25 1.11 39.15
CA GLN A 77 -11.31 0.20 38.68
C GLN A 77 -11.72 0.48 37.23
N ALA A 78 -11.82 1.74 36.84
CA ALA A 78 -12.14 2.14 35.47
C ALA A 78 -11.08 1.62 34.49
N VAL A 79 -9.79 1.84 34.77
CA VAL A 79 -8.71 1.31 33.94
C VAL A 79 -8.69 -0.22 33.94
N ALA A 80 -8.82 -0.86 35.11
CA ALA A 80 -8.80 -2.32 35.21
C ALA A 80 -9.93 -2.96 34.38
N THR A 81 -11.09 -2.31 34.30
CA THR A 81 -12.22 -2.76 33.47
C THR A 81 -11.86 -2.72 31.98
N VAL A 82 -11.18 -1.66 31.51
CA VAL A 82 -10.70 -1.56 30.12
C VAL A 82 -9.57 -2.56 29.85
N ALA A 83 -8.64 -2.73 30.79
CA ALA A 83 -7.54 -3.68 30.67
C ALA A 83 -8.05 -5.14 30.58
N ALA A 84 -9.04 -5.49 31.41
CA ALA A 84 -9.67 -6.81 31.44
C ALA A 84 -10.43 -7.16 30.14
N ALA A 85 -10.80 -6.16 29.32
CA ALA A 85 -11.36 -6.40 28.00
C ALA A 85 -10.32 -6.89 26.98
N GLY A 86 -9.05 -7.03 27.38
CA GLY A 86 -8.01 -7.62 26.55
C GLY A 86 -7.37 -6.64 25.56
N VAL A 87 -7.33 -5.34 25.88
CA VAL A 87 -6.72 -4.33 25.00
C VAL A 87 -5.23 -4.62 24.73
N ALA A 88 -4.74 -4.27 23.53
CA ALA A 88 -3.36 -4.52 23.15
C ALA A 88 -2.36 -3.75 24.02
N CYS A 89 -2.54 -2.43 24.16
CA CYS A 89 -1.73 -1.56 25.00
C CYS A 89 -2.42 -0.21 25.24
N PHE A 90 -1.90 0.54 26.22
CA PHE A 90 -2.19 1.95 26.43
C PHE A 90 -1.03 2.82 25.95
N VAL A 91 -1.33 3.99 25.40
CA VAL A 91 -0.32 5.02 25.08
C VAL A 91 -0.74 6.35 25.68
N VAL A 92 0.09 6.89 26.57
CA VAL A 92 -0.08 8.23 27.13
C VAL A 92 0.70 9.24 26.29
N THR A 93 0.01 10.28 25.82
CA THR A 93 0.56 11.29 24.90
C THR A 93 0.92 12.60 25.61
N ASN A 94 1.39 13.61 24.87
CA ASN A 94 1.69 14.95 25.36
C ASN A 94 2.83 15.04 26.39
N GLY A 95 3.68 14.02 26.50
CA GLY A 95 4.82 14.00 27.44
C GLY A 95 4.41 14.00 28.91
N THR A 96 3.14 13.73 29.22
CA THR A 96 2.65 13.66 30.59
C THR A 96 3.00 12.31 31.22
N PRO A 97 3.37 12.27 32.51
CA PRO A 97 3.58 11.01 33.20
C PRO A 97 2.27 10.20 33.24
N PRO A 98 2.32 8.87 33.07
CA PRO A 98 1.13 8.04 33.13
C PRO A 98 0.54 8.08 34.55
N PRO A 99 -0.79 8.24 34.71
CA PRO A 99 -1.42 8.25 36.02
C PRO A 99 -1.14 6.98 36.83
N ALA A 100 -0.93 7.09 38.14
CA ALA A 100 -0.67 5.93 39.00
C ALA A 100 -1.77 4.84 38.92
N PRO A 101 -3.08 5.17 38.86
CA PRO A 101 -4.12 4.15 38.67
C PRO A 101 -4.01 3.40 37.35
N LEU A 102 -3.50 4.06 36.29
CA LEU A 102 -3.25 3.43 35.00
C LEU A 102 -2.13 2.40 35.10
N VAL A 103 -0.98 2.83 35.65
CA VAL A 103 0.21 1.97 35.81
C VAL A 103 -0.12 0.73 36.65
N GLN A 104 -0.79 0.91 37.80
CA GLN A 104 -1.11 -0.19 38.71
C GLN A 104 -2.06 -1.21 38.08
N ALA A 105 -3.13 -0.75 37.43
CA ALA A 105 -4.10 -1.64 36.79
C ALA A 105 -3.50 -2.36 35.57
N ALA A 106 -2.65 -1.67 34.81
CA ALA A 106 -2.00 -2.23 33.64
C ALA A 106 -0.92 -3.27 34.00
N GLU A 107 -0.12 -3.05 35.04
CA GLU A 107 0.81 -4.07 35.54
C GLU A 107 0.09 -5.32 36.02
N ALA A 108 -1.00 -5.15 36.79
CA ALA A 108 -1.76 -6.28 37.30
C ALA A 108 -2.39 -7.14 36.19
N ALA A 109 -2.63 -6.57 35.02
CA ALA A 109 -3.24 -7.22 33.86
C ALA A 109 -2.22 -7.59 32.76
N ASP A 110 -0.92 -7.38 32.99
CA ASP A 110 0.14 -7.52 31.98
C ASP A 110 -0.21 -6.79 30.66
N VAL A 111 -0.72 -5.56 30.76
CA VAL A 111 -1.02 -4.69 29.60
C VAL A 111 0.04 -3.60 29.51
N PRO A 112 0.77 -3.48 28.39
CA PRO A 112 1.80 -2.44 28.27
C PRO A 112 1.22 -1.03 28.35
N VAL A 113 1.89 -0.16 29.10
CA VAL A 113 1.68 1.28 29.08
C VAL A 113 2.91 1.91 28.44
N LEU A 114 2.71 2.54 27.29
CA LEU A 114 3.72 3.31 26.60
C LEU A 114 3.48 4.81 26.79
N THR A 115 4.52 5.61 26.58
CA THR A 115 4.47 7.06 26.66
C THR A 115 5.15 7.69 25.45
N THR A 116 4.66 8.84 25.01
CA THR A 116 5.30 9.65 23.95
C THR A 116 5.18 11.14 24.25
N ALA A 117 6.17 11.91 23.82
CA ALA A 117 6.14 13.37 23.88
C ALA A 117 5.27 14.01 22.78
N LEU A 118 4.87 13.23 21.77
CA LEU A 118 4.04 13.73 20.67
C LEU A 118 2.67 14.18 21.16
N ARG A 119 2.11 15.18 20.48
CA ARG A 119 0.71 15.57 20.68
C ARG A 119 -0.21 14.43 20.28
N THR A 120 -1.36 14.31 20.95
CA THR A 120 -2.31 13.20 20.70
C THR A 120 -2.65 13.03 19.22
N SER A 121 -2.96 14.11 18.49
CA SER A 121 -3.28 14.08 17.06
C SER A 121 -2.10 13.65 16.18
N ASP A 122 -0.88 14.05 16.55
CA ASP A 122 0.34 13.73 15.79
C ASP A 122 0.74 12.28 15.99
N PHE A 123 0.63 11.79 17.23
CA PHE A 123 0.81 10.38 17.54
C PHE A 123 -0.19 9.50 16.80
N ILE A 124 -1.49 9.82 16.86
CA ILE A 124 -2.53 9.04 16.18
C ILE A 124 -2.26 8.96 14.68
N ARG A 125 -1.91 10.09 14.03
CA ARG A 125 -1.61 10.11 12.61
C ARG A 125 -0.39 9.24 12.28
N ALA A 126 0.72 9.45 12.96
CA ALA A 126 1.97 8.75 12.68
C ALA A 126 1.86 7.24 12.97
N ALA A 127 1.22 6.86 14.09
CA ALA A 127 1.01 5.47 14.44
C ALA A 127 0.00 4.78 13.51
N ALA A 128 -1.05 5.48 13.08
CA ALA A 128 -1.99 4.94 12.09
C ALA A 128 -1.27 4.68 10.75
N THR A 129 -0.48 5.64 10.25
CA THR A 129 0.32 5.45 9.03
C THR A 129 1.26 4.25 9.16
N TRP A 130 2.02 4.15 10.24
CA TRP A 130 2.89 2.99 10.46
C TRP A 130 2.11 1.66 10.50
N LEU A 131 0.98 1.60 11.20
CA LEU A 131 0.16 0.39 11.23
C LEU A 131 -0.47 0.07 9.86
N GLU A 132 -0.88 1.06 9.09
CA GLU A 132 -1.36 0.87 7.72
C GLU A 132 -0.24 0.28 6.86
N GLU A 133 0.98 0.78 7.02
CA GLU A 133 2.17 0.27 6.33
C GLU A 133 2.69 -1.05 6.86
N GLU A 134 2.34 -1.53 8.06
CA GLU A 134 2.75 -2.86 8.55
C GLU A 134 1.67 -3.92 8.29
N LEU A 135 0.40 -3.51 8.36
CA LEU A 135 -0.75 -4.40 8.20
C LEU A 135 -1.34 -4.36 6.78
N ALA A 136 -0.74 -3.58 5.87
CA ALA A 136 -1.22 -3.46 4.49
C ALA A 136 -1.24 -4.83 3.79
N PRO A 137 -2.38 -5.23 3.20
CA PRO A 137 -2.52 -6.50 2.47
C PRO A 137 -1.48 -6.62 1.36
N GLU A 138 -0.91 -7.81 1.24
CA GLU A 138 0.13 -8.13 0.26
C GLU A 138 -0.24 -9.38 -0.54
N THR A 139 0.14 -9.42 -1.82
CA THR A 139 0.02 -10.59 -2.69
C THR A 139 1.25 -10.68 -3.60
N GLN A 140 1.43 -11.83 -4.25
CA GLN A 140 2.53 -12.08 -5.18
C GLN A 140 1.96 -12.43 -6.55
N LEU A 141 2.55 -11.88 -7.60
CA LEU A 141 2.13 -12.09 -8.98
C LEU A 141 3.32 -12.52 -9.83
N HIS A 142 3.08 -13.45 -10.77
CA HIS A 142 4.04 -13.74 -11.82
C HIS A 142 3.93 -12.69 -12.93
N ALA A 143 4.84 -11.72 -12.94
CA ALA A 143 4.76 -10.51 -13.75
C ALA A 143 6.11 -9.80 -13.77
N ASP A 144 6.21 -8.80 -14.65
CA ASP A 144 7.32 -7.84 -14.61
C ASP A 144 6.76 -6.48 -14.23
N LEU A 145 7.51 -5.68 -13.47
CA LEU A 145 7.14 -4.32 -13.11
C LEU A 145 8.22 -3.37 -13.60
N VAL A 146 7.83 -2.44 -14.48
CA VAL A 146 8.72 -1.45 -15.08
C VAL A 146 8.11 -0.06 -14.92
N GLU A 147 8.92 0.93 -14.58
CA GLU A 147 8.52 2.33 -14.65
C GLU A 147 8.74 2.87 -16.05
N VAL A 148 7.63 3.24 -16.72
CA VAL A 148 7.61 3.75 -18.09
C VAL A 148 7.02 5.17 -18.09
N HIS A 149 7.83 6.18 -18.43
CA HIS A 149 7.41 7.59 -18.44
C HIS A 149 6.80 8.10 -17.12
N GLY A 150 7.33 7.62 -16.01
CA GLY A 150 6.87 7.89 -14.65
C GLY A 150 5.73 6.99 -14.19
N LEU A 151 5.18 6.09 -15.02
CA LEU A 151 4.07 5.20 -14.64
C LEU A 151 4.59 3.81 -14.27
N GLY A 152 4.18 3.29 -13.10
CA GLY A 152 4.43 1.88 -12.80
C GLY A 152 3.53 1.00 -13.67
N THR A 153 4.15 0.26 -14.58
CA THR A 153 3.48 -0.58 -15.56
C THR A 153 3.72 -2.04 -15.21
N LEU A 154 2.67 -2.73 -14.80
CA LEU A 154 2.70 -4.16 -14.51
C LEU A 154 2.47 -4.92 -15.83
N ILE A 155 3.45 -5.71 -16.25
CA ILE A 155 3.42 -6.50 -17.47
C ILE A 155 3.02 -7.93 -17.11
N LEU A 156 1.82 -8.33 -17.54
CA LEU A 156 1.27 -9.67 -17.39
C LEU A 156 1.38 -10.45 -18.70
N GLY A 157 1.31 -11.78 -18.60
CA GLY A 157 1.30 -12.65 -19.77
C GLY A 157 1.79 -14.06 -19.46
N LYS A 158 1.44 -15.01 -20.33
CA LYS A 158 1.86 -16.41 -20.21
C LYS A 158 3.40 -16.53 -20.12
N SER A 159 3.89 -17.59 -19.48
CA SER A 159 5.33 -17.87 -19.43
C SER A 159 5.91 -18.00 -20.84
N GLY A 160 7.06 -17.37 -21.09
CA GLY A 160 7.73 -17.39 -22.39
C GLY A 160 7.09 -16.53 -23.49
N ILE A 161 6.09 -15.71 -23.18
CA ILE A 161 5.46 -14.82 -24.17
C ILE A 161 6.34 -13.60 -24.55
N GLY A 162 7.42 -13.35 -23.81
CA GLY A 162 8.33 -12.23 -24.05
C GLY A 162 8.23 -11.08 -23.03
N LYS A 163 7.81 -11.35 -21.78
CA LYS A 163 7.70 -10.29 -20.75
C LYS A 163 9.08 -9.70 -20.44
N SER A 164 10.01 -10.56 -19.99
CA SER A 164 11.34 -10.17 -19.55
C SER A 164 12.16 -9.56 -20.71
N GLU A 165 12.00 -10.05 -21.93
CA GLU A 165 12.57 -9.44 -23.14
C GLU A 165 12.02 -8.03 -23.40
N ALA A 166 10.71 -7.81 -23.22
CA ALA A 166 10.12 -6.48 -23.34
C ALA A 166 10.58 -5.54 -22.22
N ALA A 167 10.72 -6.04 -20.99
CA ALA A 167 11.26 -5.30 -19.85
C ALA A 167 12.70 -4.86 -20.10
N LEU A 168 13.56 -5.76 -20.59
CA LEU A 168 14.94 -5.44 -20.96
C LEU A 168 15.02 -4.41 -22.11
N GLU A 169 14.17 -4.55 -23.14
CA GLU A 169 14.11 -3.57 -24.22
C GLU A 169 13.67 -2.20 -23.69
N LEU A 170 12.71 -2.14 -22.76
CA LEU A 170 12.31 -0.89 -22.09
C LEU A 170 13.47 -0.28 -21.29
N VAL A 171 14.21 -1.07 -20.51
CA VAL A 171 15.38 -0.58 -19.77
C VAL A 171 16.43 0.01 -20.71
N THR A 172 16.70 -0.68 -21.83
CA THR A 172 17.64 -0.19 -22.86
C THR A 172 17.20 1.16 -23.45
N ARG A 173 15.91 1.48 -23.40
CA ARG A 173 15.32 2.76 -23.86
C ARG A 173 15.27 3.83 -22.77
N GLY A 174 15.85 3.57 -21.59
CA GLY A 174 15.95 4.51 -20.48
C GLY A 174 14.80 4.43 -19.45
N HIS A 175 13.98 3.40 -19.52
CA HIS A 175 12.99 3.09 -18.48
C HIS A 175 13.64 2.32 -17.33
N ARG A 176 12.91 2.15 -16.22
CA ARG A 176 13.50 1.59 -14.99
C ARG A 176 12.85 0.28 -14.59
N LEU A 177 13.64 -0.77 -14.41
CA LEU A 177 13.17 -2.06 -13.90
C LEU A 177 12.88 -1.94 -12.40
N VAL A 178 11.72 -2.44 -11.98
CA VAL A 178 11.38 -2.55 -10.55
C VAL A 178 11.44 -4.01 -10.09
N ALA A 179 10.89 -4.92 -10.88
CA ALA A 179 10.86 -6.35 -10.61
C ALA A 179 10.71 -7.17 -11.89
N ASP A 180 11.27 -8.37 -11.91
CA ASP A 180 11.09 -9.39 -12.95
C ASP A 180 10.60 -10.69 -12.30
N ASP A 181 9.84 -11.48 -13.04
CA ASP A 181 9.27 -12.77 -12.66
C ASP A 181 8.27 -12.74 -11.47
N VAL A 182 8.69 -12.31 -10.27
CA VAL A 182 7.86 -12.29 -9.06
C VAL A 182 7.75 -10.86 -8.52
N VAL A 183 6.56 -10.29 -8.65
CA VAL A 183 6.22 -8.97 -8.11
C VAL A 183 5.45 -9.12 -6.81
N ILE A 184 6.00 -8.58 -5.73
CA ILE A 184 5.29 -8.43 -4.46
C ILE A 184 4.47 -7.14 -4.56
N VAL A 185 3.14 -7.25 -4.50
CA VAL A 185 2.23 -6.11 -4.57
C VAL A 185 1.54 -5.92 -3.25
N ARG A 186 1.53 -4.68 -2.78
CA ARG A 186 0.96 -4.27 -1.50
C ARG A 186 -0.01 -3.12 -1.65
N ARG A 187 -1.11 -3.16 -0.90
CA ARG A 187 -2.09 -2.08 -0.84
C ARG A 187 -1.79 -1.11 0.30
N ILE A 188 -1.16 0.01 -0.03
CA ILE A 188 -0.76 1.05 0.94
C ILE A 188 -1.89 2.03 1.28
N SER A 189 -2.94 2.09 0.47
CA SER A 189 -4.16 2.84 0.75
C SER A 189 -5.36 2.22 0.02
N PRO A 190 -6.61 2.63 0.30
CA PRO A 190 -7.79 2.08 -0.39
C PRO A 190 -7.76 2.16 -1.92
N THR A 191 -6.91 3.01 -2.51
CA THR A 191 -6.84 3.23 -3.96
C THR A 191 -5.43 3.09 -4.53
N VAL A 192 -4.41 2.84 -3.71
CA VAL A 192 -3.01 2.83 -4.13
C VAL A 192 -2.37 1.49 -3.85
N LEU A 193 -1.82 0.90 -4.92
CA LEU A 193 -1.00 -0.30 -4.88
C LEU A 193 0.46 0.07 -5.15
N ARG A 194 1.38 -0.57 -4.44
CA ARG A 194 2.82 -0.46 -4.67
C ARG A 194 3.41 -1.85 -4.91
N GLY A 195 4.28 -1.96 -5.90
CA GLY A 195 4.95 -3.19 -6.25
C GLY A 195 6.47 -3.07 -6.06
N ARG A 196 7.10 -4.19 -5.72
CA ARG A 196 8.55 -4.34 -5.55
C ARG A 196 8.99 -5.74 -5.96
N SER A 197 10.29 -5.92 -6.17
CA SER A 197 10.87 -7.26 -6.36
C SER A 197 10.90 -8.04 -5.05
N ALA A 198 10.90 -9.37 -5.14
CA ALA A 198 11.27 -10.22 -4.01
C ALA A 198 12.78 -10.08 -3.73
N GLU A 199 13.19 -9.96 -2.46
CA GLU A 199 14.58 -9.60 -2.07
C GLU A 199 15.69 -10.40 -2.78
N ARG A 200 15.44 -11.67 -3.11
CA ARG A 200 16.42 -12.55 -3.77
C ARG A 200 16.63 -12.25 -5.26
N LEU A 201 15.71 -11.52 -5.89
CA LEU A 201 15.69 -11.24 -7.33
C LEU A 201 15.74 -9.73 -7.61
N ALA A 202 16.14 -8.92 -6.63
CA ALA A 202 16.27 -7.48 -6.83
C ALA A 202 17.28 -7.18 -7.96
N HIS A 203 16.88 -6.32 -8.90
CA HIS A 203 17.71 -5.82 -10.02
C HIS A 203 18.18 -6.88 -11.04
N HIS A 204 17.80 -8.15 -10.87
CA HIS A 204 18.15 -9.21 -11.80
C HIS A 204 17.00 -9.47 -12.77
N LEU A 205 17.33 -9.97 -13.97
CA LEU A 205 16.36 -10.34 -14.99
C LEU A 205 16.79 -11.65 -15.66
N GLU A 206 15.87 -12.60 -15.85
CA GLU A 206 16.17 -13.86 -16.54
C GLU A 206 15.80 -13.76 -18.03
N ILE A 207 16.79 -13.81 -18.92
CA ILE A 207 16.55 -13.87 -20.37
C ILE A 207 16.90 -15.24 -20.91
N ARG A 208 15.95 -15.86 -21.61
CA ARG A 208 16.19 -17.13 -22.29
C ARG A 208 17.30 -16.99 -23.33
N GLY A 209 18.32 -17.84 -23.21
CA GLY A 209 19.48 -17.84 -24.10
C GLY A 209 20.65 -16.94 -23.64
N LEU A 210 20.42 -16.02 -22.69
CA LEU A 210 21.48 -15.23 -22.06
C LEU A 210 21.71 -15.61 -20.58
N GLY A 211 20.69 -16.15 -19.91
CA GLY A 211 20.73 -16.43 -18.47
C GLY A 211 20.29 -15.23 -17.64
N ILE A 212 20.68 -15.24 -16.37
CA ILE A 212 20.38 -14.16 -15.42
C ILE A 212 21.35 -12.99 -15.68
N ILE A 213 20.81 -11.79 -15.84
CA ILE A 213 21.57 -10.55 -16.01
C ILE A 213 21.35 -9.62 -14.81
N ASP A 214 22.40 -8.90 -14.41
CA ASP A 214 22.32 -7.82 -13.42
C ASP A 214 22.09 -6.49 -14.16
N VAL A 215 20.88 -5.96 -14.03
CA VAL A 215 20.45 -4.76 -14.76
C VAL A 215 21.12 -3.50 -14.22
N GLU A 216 21.34 -3.42 -12.91
CA GLU A 216 22.04 -2.29 -12.30
C GLU A 216 23.51 -2.26 -12.72
N ALA A 217 24.19 -3.40 -12.72
CA ALA A 217 25.58 -3.47 -13.14
C ALA A 217 25.79 -3.11 -14.62
N LEU A 218 24.83 -3.47 -15.49
CA LEU A 218 24.92 -3.26 -16.93
C LEU A 218 24.49 -1.85 -17.37
N PHE A 219 23.42 -1.31 -16.77
CA PHE A 219 22.77 -0.06 -17.21
C PHE A 219 22.87 1.08 -16.18
N GLY A 220 23.47 0.82 -15.02
CA GLY A 220 23.69 1.76 -13.92
C GLY A 220 22.53 1.83 -12.93
N THR A 221 22.78 2.39 -11.75
CA THR A 221 21.82 2.52 -10.64
C THR A 221 20.53 3.27 -11.00
N LEU A 222 20.55 4.12 -12.04
CA LEU A 222 19.35 4.81 -12.51
C LEU A 222 18.44 3.93 -13.37
N ALA A 223 18.87 2.74 -13.77
CA ALA A 223 18.08 1.80 -14.57
C ALA A 223 17.15 0.91 -13.73
N THR A 224 17.24 1.00 -12.40
CA THR A 224 16.46 0.20 -11.47
C THR A 224 15.74 1.07 -10.42
N LEU A 225 14.72 0.49 -9.80
CA LEU A 225 13.97 1.06 -8.67
C LEU A 225 13.62 -0.06 -7.70
N ASP A 226 13.64 0.21 -6.40
CA ASP A 226 13.25 -0.78 -5.39
C ASP A 226 11.74 -1.01 -5.37
N GLU A 227 10.98 0.06 -5.56
CA GLU A 227 9.52 0.03 -5.49
C GLU A 227 8.88 1.08 -6.42
N ARG A 228 7.66 0.78 -6.89
CA ARG A 228 6.87 1.71 -7.69
C ARG A 228 5.36 1.53 -7.46
N GLN A 229 4.63 2.64 -7.43
CA GLN A 229 3.17 2.61 -7.46
C GLN A 229 2.68 2.02 -8.79
N LEU A 230 1.68 1.13 -8.75
CA LEU A 230 1.06 0.58 -9.97
C LEU A 230 0.05 1.58 -10.55
N ASP A 231 0.21 1.89 -11.83
CA ASP A 231 -0.60 2.88 -12.55
C ASP A 231 -1.36 2.30 -13.75
N LEU A 232 -0.81 1.25 -14.36
CA LEU A 232 -1.27 0.62 -15.59
C LEU A 232 -0.91 -0.87 -15.57
N VAL A 233 -1.84 -1.72 -15.99
CA VAL A 233 -1.59 -3.12 -16.30
C VAL A 233 -1.55 -3.29 -17.81
N VAL A 234 -0.49 -3.90 -18.31
CA VAL A 234 -0.38 -4.34 -19.71
C VAL A 234 -0.36 -5.85 -19.73
N GLU A 235 -1.34 -6.47 -20.38
CA GLU A 235 -1.38 -7.92 -20.55
C GLU A 235 -0.94 -8.27 -21.97
N LEU A 236 0.21 -8.94 -22.10
CA LEU A 236 0.66 -9.54 -23.34
C LEU A 236 -0.19 -10.78 -23.60
N VAL A 237 -0.87 -10.81 -24.74
CA VAL A 237 -1.75 -11.90 -25.15
C VAL A 237 -1.31 -12.51 -26.47
N GLU A 238 -1.62 -13.78 -26.68
CA GLU A 238 -1.50 -14.38 -28.00
C GLU A 238 -2.46 -13.69 -28.97
N TRP A 239 -2.06 -13.54 -30.23
CA TRP A 239 -2.93 -12.93 -31.23
C TRP A 239 -4.20 -13.76 -31.44
N ALA A 240 -5.37 -13.13 -31.29
CA ALA A 240 -6.65 -13.68 -31.70
C ALA A 240 -7.36 -12.68 -32.64
N ASP A 241 -8.19 -13.17 -33.56
CA ASP A 241 -8.87 -12.33 -34.55
C ASP A 241 -9.95 -11.40 -33.97
N THR A 242 -10.28 -11.58 -32.69
CA THR A 242 -11.33 -10.87 -31.94
C THR A 242 -10.84 -9.68 -31.12
N VAL A 243 -9.57 -9.28 -31.22
CA VAL A 243 -9.03 -8.13 -30.46
C VAL A 243 -9.70 -6.83 -30.92
N ASP A 244 -10.23 -6.04 -29.97
CA ASP A 244 -10.83 -4.73 -30.23
C ASP A 244 -9.83 -3.82 -30.96
N ARG A 245 -10.27 -3.33 -32.13
CA ARG A 245 -9.44 -2.50 -33.03
C ARG A 245 -9.54 -1.02 -32.71
N LEU A 246 -10.54 -0.59 -31.95
CA LEU A 246 -10.85 0.82 -31.70
C LEU A 246 -10.44 1.27 -30.28
N GLY A 247 -10.29 0.34 -29.33
CA GLY A 247 -9.84 0.65 -27.97
C GLY A 247 -10.78 1.60 -27.23
N LEU A 248 -12.08 1.46 -27.50
CA LEU A 248 -13.14 2.33 -26.97
C LEU A 248 -13.55 1.93 -25.56
N VAL A 249 -13.40 0.66 -25.20
CA VAL A 249 -13.70 0.15 -23.86
C VAL A 249 -12.44 0.21 -23.00
N GLU A 250 -12.56 0.80 -21.81
CA GLU A 250 -11.50 0.76 -20.80
C GLU A 250 -11.65 -0.51 -19.97
N ASP A 251 -10.81 -1.51 -20.27
CA ASP A 251 -10.70 -2.68 -19.42
C ASP A 251 -10.07 -2.31 -18.08
N ARG A 252 -10.45 -3.06 -17.03
CA ARG A 252 -9.88 -2.96 -15.69
C ARG A 252 -9.34 -4.31 -15.22
N HIS A 253 -8.33 -4.27 -14.38
CA HIS A 253 -7.74 -5.42 -13.73
C HIS A 253 -7.90 -5.27 -12.20
N PRO A 254 -8.74 -6.11 -11.55
CA PRO A 254 -8.88 -6.11 -10.10
C PRO A 254 -7.64 -6.69 -9.43
N LEU A 255 -7.06 -5.94 -8.48
CA LEU A 255 -5.93 -6.40 -7.68
C LEU A 255 -6.03 -5.82 -6.26
N LEU A 256 -6.05 -6.68 -5.24
CA LEU A 256 -6.20 -6.27 -3.83
C LEU A 256 -7.37 -5.27 -3.60
N GLU A 257 -8.52 -5.50 -4.26
CA GLU A 257 -9.72 -4.63 -4.24
C GLU A 257 -9.54 -3.25 -4.93
N VAL A 258 -8.43 -3.05 -5.65
CA VAL A 258 -8.19 -1.85 -6.48
C VAL A 258 -8.32 -2.21 -7.96
N GLU A 259 -9.10 -1.43 -8.71
CA GLU A 259 -9.29 -1.60 -10.16
C GLU A 259 -8.24 -0.80 -10.94
N LEU A 260 -7.25 -1.48 -11.51
CA LEU A 260 -6.22 -0.85 -12.34
C LEU A 260 -6.65 -0.77 -13.81
N PRO A 261 -6.29 0.30 -14.56
CA PRO A 261 -6.46 0.33 -16.01
C PRO A 261 -5.72 -0.84 -16.69
N LEU A 262 -6.37 -1.51 -17.64
CA LEU A 262 -5.82 -2.66 -18.36
C LEU A 262 -5.74 -2.38 -19.86
N VAL A 263 -4.59 -2.72 -20.47
CA VAL A 263 -4.39 -2.71 -21.91
C VAL A 263 -3.87 -4.07 -22.35
N ARG A 264 -4.57 -4.70 -23.31
CA ARG A 264 -4.14 -5.97 -23.89
C ARG A 264 -3.35 -5.73 -25.17
N ILE A 265 -2.13 -6.25 -25.23
CA ILE A 265 -1.24 -6.09 -26.38
C ILE A 265 -0.99 -7.47 -27.00
N PRO A 266 -1.44 -7.71 -28.24
CA PRO A 266 -1.23 -9.00 -28.87
C PRO A 266 0.20 -9.12 -29.41
N VAL A 267 0.88 -10.18 -29.00
CA VAL A 267 2.27 -10.47 -29.39
C VAL A 267 2.31 -11.04 -30.81
N ARG A 268 3.19 -10.48 -31.64
CA ARG A 268 3.46 -10.95 -33.01
C ARG A 268 4.95 -10.81 -33.34
N PRO A 269 5.53 -11.76 -34.09
CA PRO A 269 6.90 -11.62 -34.61
C PRO A 269 7.09 -10.30 -35.36
N GLY A 270 8.24 -9.67 -35.17
CA GLY A 270 8.62 -8.41 -35.83
C GLY A 270 8.00 -7.14 -35.24
N ARG A 271 7.20 -7.24 -34.16
CA ARG A 271 6.74 -6.06 -33.39
C ARG A 271 7.62 -5.85 -32.16
N SER A 272 8.02 -4.59 -31.92
CA SER A 272 8.62 -4.20 -30.64
C SER A 272 7.52 -4.10 -29.58
N MET A 273 7.57 -4.97 -28.58
CA MET A 273 6.61 -4.92 -27.46
C MET A 273 6.87 -3.70 -26.58
N ALA A 274 8.12 -3.33 -26.36
CA ALA A 274 8.47 -2.12 -25.62
C ALA A 274 7.84 -0.87 -26.22
N MET A 275 7.88 -0.70 -27.56
CA MET A 275 7.26 0.44 -28.22
C MET A 275 5.74 0.48 -28.01
N LEU A 276 5.07 -0.67 -28.06
CA LEU A 276 3.62 -0.75 -27.83
C LEU A 276 3.28 -0.45 -26.36
N ILE A 277 4.09 -0.94 -25.41
CA ILE A 277 3.94 -0.63 -23.98
C ILE A 277 4.15 0.86 -23.71
N GLU A 278 5.19 1.48 -24.27
CA GLU A 278 5.39 2.94 -24.19
C GLU A 278 4.20 3.72 -24.75
N THR A 279 3.66 3.26 -25.88
CA THR A 279 2.49 3.90 -26.52
C THR A 279 1.26 3.78 -25.63
N ALA A 280 1.04 2.62 -24.99
CA ALA A 280 -0.02 2.43 -24.02
C ALA A 280 0.15 3.36 -22.80
N ALA A 281 1.37 3.47 -22.26
CA ALA A 281 1.68 4.38 -21.16
C ALA A 281 1.42 5.86 -21.54
N ARG A 282 1.87 6.31 -22.72
CA ARG A 282 1.60 7.67 -23.23
C ARG A 282 0.11 7.92 -23.41
N ASN A 283 -0.63 6.95 -23.95
CA ASN A 283 -2.08 7.06 -24.11
C ASN A 283 -2.80 7.16 -22.75
N HIS A 284 -2.35 6.39 -21.76
CA HIS A 284 -2.86 6.49 -20.38
C HIS A 284 -2.61 7.87 -19.77
N LEU A 285 -1.41 8.43 -19.95
CA LEU A 285 -1.10 9.80 -19.52
C LEU A 285 -2.02 10.85 -20.18
N LEU A 286 -2.35 10.68 -21.47
CA LEU A 286 -3.30 11.54 -22.16
C LEU A 286 -4.72 11.43 -21.56
N ARG A 287 -5.18 10.21 -21.28
CA ARG A 287 -6.49 9.97 -20.66
C ARG A 287 -6.57 10.56 -19.25
N ARG A 288 -5.52 10.42 -18.43
CA ARG A 288 -5.44 11.07 -17.10
C ARG A 288 -5.53 12.60 -17.18
N ARG A 289 -5.20 13.20 -18.33
CA ARG A 289 -5.34 14.64 -18.61
C ARG A 289 -6.66 15.01 -19.31
N GLY A 290 -7.61 14.07 -19.41
CA GLY A 290 -8.93 14.28 -20.02
C GLY A 290 -8.95 14.22 -21.56
N ARG A 291 -7.87 13.75 -22.21
CA ARG A 291 -7.81 13.61 -23.68
C ARG A 291 -8.02 12.16 -24.08
N HIS A 292 -9.05 11.90 -24.90
CA HIS A 292 -9.42 10.56 -25.37
C HIS A 292 -9.28 10.47 -26.89
N SER A 293 -8.09 10.11 -27.38
CA SER A 293 -7.76 10.11 -28.82
C SER A 293 -8.73 9.30 -29.69
N ALA A 294 -9.19 8.13 -29.22
CA ALA A 294 -10.15 7.30 -29.96
C ALA A 294 -11.54 7.95 -30.08
N LEU A 295 -12.02 8.61 -29.01
CA LEU A 295 -13.28 9.34 -29.02
C LEU A 295 -13.18 10.59 -29.92
N GLU A 296 -12.06 11.32 -29.87
CA GLU A 296 -11.83 12.48 -30.73
C GLU A 296 -11.77 12.08 -32.21
N PHE A 297 -11.13 10.95 -32.52
CA PHE A 297 -11.07 10.41 -33.86
C PHE A 297 -12.44 9.95 -34.36
N THR A 298 -13.20 9.21 -33.55
CA THR A 298 -14.57 8.76 -33.88
C THR A 298 -15.46 9.98 -34.14
N ARG A 299 -15.44 10.98 -33.27
CA ARG A 299 -16.17 12.25 -33.46
C ARG A 299 -15.74 13.02 -34.72
N ARG A 300 -14.51 12.85 -35.19
CA ARG A 300 -14.06 13.46 -36.44
C ARG A 300 -14.61 12.70 -37.64
N ILE A 301 -14.50 11.37 -37.64
CA ILE A 301 -15.09 10.51 -38.68
C ILE A 301 -16.60 10.73 -38.79
N ASP A 302 -17.32 10.76 -37.66
CA ASP A 302 -18.77 10.97 -37.65
C ASP A 302 -19.16 12.34 -38.22
N ARG A 303 -18.36 13.39 -37.94
CA ARG A 303 -18.56 14.73 -38.51
C ARG A 303 -18.29 14.76 -40.01
N ASP A 304 -17.23 14.10 -40.47
CA ASP A 304 -16.89 14.02 -41.89
C ASP A 304 -17.93 13.21 -42.67
N ALA A 305 -18.48 12.14 -42.07
CA ALA A 305 -19.56 11.34 -42.62
C ALA A 305 -20.90 12.11 -42.68
N ALA A 306 -21.21 12.92 -41.66
CA ALA A 306 -22.41 13.75 -41.62
C ALA A 306 -22.36 14.94 -42.60
N GLY A 307 -21.16 15.44 -42.93
CA GLY A 307 -20.95 16.52 -43.90
C GLY A 307 -21.03 16.11 -45.37
N GLY A 308 -21.08 14.81 -45.67
CA GLY A 308 -21.06 14.24 -47.02
C GLY A 308 -22.41 14.11 -47.73
N HIS A 309 -23.53 14.41 -47.06
CA HIS A 309 -24.87 14.35 -47.67
C HIS A 309 -25.37 15.76 -48.05
N ARG A 310 -24.93 16.26 -49.22
CA ARG A 310 -25.61 17.39 -49.88
C ARG A 310 -26.76 16.83 -50.71
N PRO A 311 -28.04 17.11 -50.39
CA PRO A 311 -29.13 16.75 -51.29
C PRO A 311 -28.99 17.56 -52.58
N SER A 312 -29.25 16.88 -53.70
CA SER A 312 -29.22 17.42 -55.07
C SER A 312 -30.24 18.52 -55.28
#